data_AF-A0A972V0D2-F1
#
_entry.id   AF-A0A972V0D2-F1
#
_cell.length_a   1.000
_cell.length_b   1.000
_cell.length_c   1.000
_cell.angle_alpha   90.00
_cell.angle_beta   90.00
_cell.angle_gamma   90.00
#
_symmetry.space_group_name_H-M   'P 1'
#
loop_
_entity.id
_entity.type
_entity.pdbx_description
1 polymer ?
#
loop_
_entity_poly.entity_id
_entity_poly.type
_entity_poly.pdbx_seq_one_letter_code
_entity_poly.pdbx_strand_id
1 'polypeptide(L)'
;LSWTKNIWMGVTVENEESTSRIDFLRDVDANVKFLSIEPLIGEINNLNLENIDWVIVGGESGPGARPMKEEWVVKIKEQCLTQKTHFFFKQWGGVNKKKNGRLLEGQTWDEMPIREELILN
;
A
#
# COMPACT_ATOMS: atom_id res chain seq x y z
N LEU A 1 -16.21 14.51 11.77
CA LEU A 1 -16.10 14.59 10.29
C LEU A 1 -17.30 13.85 9.70
N SER A 2 -17.87 14.29 8.58
CA SER A 2 -18.86 13.50 7.84
C SER A 2 -18.14 12.73 6.74
N TRP A 3 -18.25 11.39 6.72
CA TRP A 3 -17.56 10.52 5.77
C TRP A 3 -18.38 10.30 4.51
N THR A 4 -18.16 11.15 3.50
CA THR A 4 -18.80 10.98 2.19
C THR A 4 -18.07 9.92 1.35
N LYS A 5 -18.76 9.36 0.34
CA LYS A 5 -18.21 8.32 -0.56
C LYS A 5 -16.93 8.72 -1.30
N ASN A 6 -16.69 10.02 -1.48
CA ASN A 6 -15.51 10.55 -2.15
C ASN A 6 -14.32 10.78 -1.21
N ILE A 7 -14.45 10.51 0.09
CA ILE A 7 -13.38 10.63 1.06
C ILE A 7 -12.78 9.24 1.29
N TRP A 8 -11.51 9.09 0.95
CA TRP A 8 -10.71 7.91 1.27
C TRP A 8 -9.75 8.28 2.40
N MET A 9 -9.50 7.35 3.31
CA MET A 9 -8.56 7.56 4.40
C MET A 9 -7.46 6.52 4.33
N GLY A 10 -6.24 6.94 4.66
CA GLY A 10 -5.14 6.02 4.74
C GLY A 10 -4.10 6.43 5.77
N VAL A 11 -3.29 5.45 6.17
CA VAL A 11 -2.18 5.65 7.08
C VAL A 11 -0.89 5.17 6.43
N THR A 12 0.22 5.81 6.79
CA THR A 12 1.54 5.34 6.40
C THR A 12 2.00 4.23 7.32
N VAL A 13 2.52 3.13 6.76
CA VAL A 13 3.12 2.01 7.49
C VAL A 13 4.49 1.72 6.88
N GLU A 14 5.54 2.33 7.43
CA GLU A 14 6.88 2.29 6.84
C GLU A 14 7.61 0.95 7.12
N ASN A 15 7.26 0.27 8.22
CA ASN A 15 7.87 -0.95 8.75
C ASN A 15 6.94 -1.64 9.79
N GLU A 16 7.37 -2.78 10.35
CA GLU A 16 6.65 -3.54 11.38
C GLU A 16 6.21 -2.70 12.59
N GLU A 17 7.06 -1.77 13.06
CA GLU A 17 6.79 -0.93 14.24
C GLU A 17 5.59 0.01 14.03
N SER A 18 5.30 0.33 12.77
CA SER A 18 4.24 1.26 12.38
C SER A 18 2.88 0.57 12.12
N THR A 19 2.82 -0.76 12.21
CA THR A 19 1.60 -1.55 11.93
C THR A 19 0.45 -1.24 12.87
N SER A 20 0.73 -0.78 14.10
CA SER A 20 -0.30 -0.30 15.06
C SER A 20 -1.19 0.82 14.51
N ARG A 21 -0.74 1.56 13.47
CA ARG A 21 -1.53 2.60 12.81
C ARG A 21 -2.73 2.05 12.04
N ILE A 22 -2.64 0.79 11.60
CA ILE A 22 -3.71 0.11 10.87
C ILE A 22 -4.95 -0.01 11.78
N ASP A 23 -4.74 -0.23 13.07
CA ASP A 23 -5.83 -0.37 14.05
C ASP A 23 -6.65 0.92 14.13
N PHE A 24 -5.99 2.07 14.24
CA PHE A 24 -6.68 3.38 14.23
C PHE A 24 -7.41 3.67 12.92
N LEU A 25 -6.89 3.18 11.78
CA LEU A 25 -7.56 3.32 10.49
C LEU A 25 -8.84 2.49 10.43
N ARG A 26 -8.87 1.31 11.05
CA ARG A 26 -10.08 0.47 11.08
C ARG A 26 -11.22 1.12 11.86
N ASP A 27 -10.90 1.92 12.87
CA ASP A 27 -11.88 2.62 13.71
C ASP A 27 -12.54 3.84 13.04
N VAL A 28 -12.15 4.21 11.81
CA VAL A 28 -12.78 5.32 11.08
C VAL A 28 -13.86 4.86 10.11
N ASP A 29 -14.92 5.66 9.93
CA ASP A 29 -16.02 5.31 9.01
C ASP A 29 -15.73 5.63 7.53
N ALA A 30 -14.46 5.71 7.12
CA ALA A 30 -14.11 5.91 5.72
C ALA A 30 -14.59 4.73 4.86
N ASN A 31 -15.19 5.06 3.70
CA ASN A 31 -15.69 4.07 2.74
C ASN A 31 -14.56 3.29 2.05
N VAL A 32 -13.39 3.92 1.90
CA VAL A 32 -12.17 3.27 1.42
C VAL A 32 -11.06 3.58 2.41
N LYS A 33 -10.43 2.52 2.91
CA LYS A 33 -9.30 2.53 3.83
C LYS A 33 -8.08 1.95 3.11
N PHE A 34 -6.99 2.70 3.06
CA PHE A 34 -5.78 2.25 2.39
C PHE A 34 -4.52 2.38 3.24
N LEU A 35 -3.57 1.49 3.02
CA LEU A 35 -2.24 1.59 3.59
C LEU A 35 -1.29 2.16 2.55
N SER A 36 -0.56 3.20 2.96
CA SER A 36 0.58 3.71 2.24
C SER A 36 1.84 3.11 2.85
N ILE A 37 2.29 1.97 2.34
CA ILE A 37 3.55 1.35 2.72
C ILE A 37 4.67 2.00 1.89
N GLU A 38 4.81 3.31 2.07
CA GLU A 38 5.83 4.11 1.42
C GLU A 38 6.34 5.26 2.33
N PRO A 39 7.66 5.39 2.52
CA PRO A 39 8.66 4.45 2.03
C PRO A 39 8.61 3.12 2.81
N LEU A 40 8.64 1.98 2.10
CA LEU A 40 8.89 0.68 2.71
C LEU A 40 10.38 0.58 3.07
N ILE A 41 10.70 0.64 4.35
CA ILE A 41 12.07 0.78 4.88
C ILE A 41 12.47 -0.37 5.80
N GLY A 42 11.59 -1.34 6.00
CA GLY A 42 11.85 -2.55 6.77
C GLY A 42 10.84 -3.64 6.42
N GLU A 43 11.17 -4.88 6.77
CA GLU A 43 10.27 -6.02 6.58
C GLU A 43 8.99 -5.85 7.40
N ILE A 44 7.86 -6.34 6.85
CA ILE A 44 6.61 -6.50 7.58
C ILE A 44 6.18 -7.96 7.44
N ASN A 45 6.21 -8.68 8.56
CA ASN A 45 5.95 -10.11 8.61
C ASN A 45 4.47 -10.43 8.71
N ASN A 46 3.70 -9.58 9.38
CA ASN A 46 2.28 -9.80 9.60
C ASN A 46 1.48 -8.49 9.47
N LEU A 47 0.77 -8.36 8.35
CA LEU A 47 -0.21 -7.31 8.10
C LEU A 47 -1.60 -7.87 8.38
N ASN A 48 -2.26 -7.35 9.42
CA ASN A 48 -3.70 -7.52 9.55
C ASN A 48 -4.42 -6.55 8.60
N LEU A 49 -4.91 -7.05 7.48
CA LEU A 49 -5.62 -6.28 6.45
C LEU A 49 -7.15 -6.40 6.55
N GLU A 50 -7.67 -6.91 7.67
CA GLU A 50 -9.10 -6.91 7.93
C GLU A 50 -9.67 -5.49 7.77
N ASN A 51 -10.73 -5.33 6.99
CA ASN A 51 -11.35 -4.03 6.68
C ASN A 51 -10.40 -3.00 6.06
N ILE A 52 -9.34 -3.45 5.37
CA ILE A 52 -8.45 -2.61 4.56
C ILE A 52 -8.67 -2.95 3.08
N ASP A 53 -8.99 -1.94 2.29
CA ASP A 53 -9.39 -2.11 0.90
C ASP A 53 -8.19 -2.12 -0.05
N TRP A 54 -7.12 -1.39 0.29
CA TRP A 54 -6.03 -1.14 -0.64
C TRP A 54 -4.68 -0.98 0.06
N VAL A 55 -3.63 -1.56 -0.53
CA VAL A 55 -2.25 -1.43 -0.09
C VAL A 55 -1.41 -0.90 -1.25
N ILE A 56 -0.73 0.22 -1.00
CA ILE A 56 0.21 0.87 -1.91
C ILE A 56 1.61 0.63 -1.36
N VAL A 57 2.51 0.06 -2.17
CA VAL A 57 3.92 -0.15 -1.79
C VAL A 57 4.84 0.69 -2.65
N GLY A 58 5.79 1.39 -2.02
CA GLY A 58 6.76 2.23 -2.72
C GLY A 58 8.05 2.46 -1.93
N GLY A 59 9.17 2.57 -2.64
CA GLY A 59 10.46 2.87 -2.04
C GLY A 59 10.73 4.37 -1.83
N GLU A 60 11.64 4.67 -0.90
CA GLU A 60 12.10 6.04 -0.61
C GLU A 60 12.80 6.68 -1.82
N SER A 61 12.61 7.98 -2.04
CA SER A 61 13.16 8.69 -3.21
C SER A 61 14.11 9.82 -2.79
N GLY A 62 15.13 10.07 -3.61
CA GLY A 62 16.04 11.20 -3.45
C GLY A 62 17.40 10.84 -2.83
N PRO A 63 18.25 11.85 -2.55
CA PRO A 63 19.54 11.63 -1.90
C PRO A 63 19.38 10.95 -0.53
N GLY A 64 20.15 9.90 -0.27
CA GLY A 64 20.08 9.15 0.98
C GLY A 64 18.91 8.16 1.09
N ALA A 65 18.18 7.90 0.01
CA ALA A 65 17.10 6.93 -0.01
C ALA A 65 17.56 5.55 0.49
N ARG A 66 16.85 5.02 1.50
CA ARG A 66 17.07 3.69 2.04
C ARG A 66 16.71 2.61 1.01
N PRO A 67 17.49 1.51 0.91
CA PRO A 67 17.20 0.43 -0.01
C PRO A 67 15.93 -0.32 0.43
N MET A 68 15.04 -0.55 -0.52
CA MET A 68 13.90 -1.46 -0.38
C MET A 68 14.27 -2.79 -1.04
N LYS A 69 13.97 -3.89 -0.36
CA LYS A 69 14.23 -5.23 -0.90
C LYS A 69 13.00 -5.80 -1.59
N GLU A 70 13.21 -6.51 -2.70
CA GLU A 70 12.13 -7.16 -3.44
C GLU A 70 11.39 -8.19 -2.59
N GLU A 71 12.11 -8.94 -1.76
CA GLU A 71 11.52 -9.93 -0.83
C GLU A 71 10.46 -9.34 0.11
N TRP A 72 10.62 -8.07 0.53
CA TRP A 72 9.63 -7.40 1.38
C TRP A 72 8.36 -7.05 0.62
N VAL A 73 8.52 -6.56 -0.62
CA VAL A 73 7.40 -6.22 -1.50
C VAL A 73 6.60 -7.47 -1.85
N VAL A 74 7.28 -8.57 -2.21
CA VAL A 74 6.64 -9.85 -2.53
C VAL A 74 5.86 -10.39 -1.34
N LYS A 75 6.45 -10.39 -0.13
CA LYS A 75 5.76 -10.83 1.09
C LYS A 75 4.51 -10.00 1.40
N ILE A 76 4.53 -8.69 1.18
CA ILE A 76 3.36 -7.83 1.35
C ILE A 76 2.28 -8.15 0.30
N LYS A 77 2.68 -8.31 -0.97
CA LYS A 77 1.78 -8.71 -2.06
C LYS A 77 1.07 -10.02 -1.74
N GLU A 78 1.80 -11.04 -1.29
CA GLU A 78 1.23 -12.34 -0.90
C GLU A 78 0.20 -12.22 0.23
N GLN A 79 0.47 -11.38 1.23
CA GLN A 79 -0.48 -11.09 2.31
C GLN A 79 -1.74 -10.37 1.80
N CYS A 80 -1.60 -9.45 0.84
CA CYS A 80 -2.74 -8.79 0.19
C CYS A 80 -3.60 -9.79 -0.57
N LEU A 81 -2.98 -10.66 -1.39
CA LEU A 81 -3.69 -11.71 -2.14
C LEU A 81 -4.42 -12.68 -1.22
N THR A 82 -3.78 -13.11 -0.13
CA THR A 82 -4.36 -14.03 0.86
C THR A 82 -5.57 -13.42 1.57
N GLN A 83 -5.51 -12.13 1.87
CA GLN A 83 -6.57 -11.39 2.58
C GLN A 83 -7.57 -10.69 1.65
N LYS A 84 -7.42 -10.85 0.33
CA LYS A 84 -8.27 -10.24 -0.70
C LYS A 84 -8.29 -8.71 -0.67
N THR A 85 -7.16 -8.10 -0.34
CA THR A 85 -6.94 -6.65 -0.37
C THR A 85 -6.26 -6.26 -1.67
N HIS A 86 -6.67 -5.14 -2.27
CA HIS A 86 -6.05 -4.69 -3.52
C HIS A 86 -4.59 -4.31 -3.32
N PHE A 87 -3.74 -4.70 -4.28
CA PHE A 87 -2.31 -4.41 -4.23
C PHE A 87 -1.85 -3.51 -5.38
N PHE A 88 -1.21 -2.40 -5.02
CA PHE A 88 -0.60 -1.47 -5.95
C PHE A 88 0.89 -1.31 -5.68
N PHE A 89 1.73 -1.68 -6.66
CA PHE A 89 3.16 -1.43 -6.60
C PHE A 89 3.51 -0.13 -7.33
N LYS A 90 3.78 0.91 -6.55
CA LYS A 90 3.97 2.27 -7.10
C LYS A 90 5.28 2.41 -7.87
N GLN A 91 6.38 2.10 -7.21
CA GLN A 91 7.73 2.21 -7.78
C GLN A 91 8.80 1.67 -6.82
N TRP A 92 9.96 1.36 -7.39
CA TRP A 92 11.20 1.26 -6.65
C TRP A 92 11.72 2.63 -6.21
N GLY A 93 12.42 2.65 -5.07
CA GLY A 93 13.05 3.86 -4.52
C GLY A 93 14.38 4.21 -5.18
N GLY A 94 15.20 5.02 -4.51
CA GLY A 94 16.56 5.39 -4.91
C GLY A 94 16.70 6.81 -5.47
N VAL A 95 17.96 7.18 -5.76
CA VAL A 95 18.32 8.53 -6.22
C VAL A 95 17.67 8.88 -7.56
N ASN A 96 17.48 7.90 -8.45
CA ASN A 96 16.76 8.08 -9.70
C ASN A 96 15.58 7.11 -9.82
N LYS A 97 14.54 7.34 -9.02
CA LYS A 97 13.30 6.54 -9.00
C LYS A 97 12.70 6.26 -10.38
N LYS A 98 12.77 7.23 -11.30
CA LYS A 98 12.23 7.09 -12.66
C LYS A 98 12.94 6.01 -13.47
N LYS A 99 14.23 5.76 -13.20
CA LYS A 99 15.00 4.69 -13.84
C LYS A 99 14.68 3.31 -13.27
N ASN A 100 14.37 3.24 -11.98
CA ASN A 100 14.15 1.96 -11.30
C ASN A 100 12.74 1.41 -11.62
N GLY A 101 11.79 2.27 -11.96
CA GLY A 101 10.51 1.87 -12.53
C GLY A 101 9.58 1.22 -11.52
N ARG A 102 8.61 0.47 -12.04
CA ARG A 102 7.46 -0.10 -11.30
C ARG A 102 7.15 -1.55 -11.68
N LEU A 103 8.14 -2.26 -12.19
CA LEU A 103 8.01 -3.70 -12.45
C LEU A 103 8.37 -4.46 -11.19
N LEU A 104 7.46 -5.32 -10.73
CA LEU A 104 7.68 -6.32 -9.68
C LEU A 104 7.40 -7.68 -10.32
N GLU A 105 8.37 -8.59 -10.26
CA GLU A 105 8.31 -9.90 -10.94
C GLU A 105 7.99 -9.78 -12.44
N GLY A 106 8.53 -8.74 -13.08
CA GLY A 106 8.40 -8.53 -14.53
C GLY A 106 7.09 -7.90 -15.00
N GLN A 107 6.16 -7.54 -14.12
CA GLN A 107 4.90 -6.88 -14.48
C GLN A 107 4.57 -5.69 -13.58
N THR A 108 3.58 -4.88 -13.98
CA THR A 108 3.01 -3.85 -13.12
C THR A 108 1.86 -4.43 -12.29
N TRP A 109 1.69 -3.90 -11.08
CA TRP A 109 0.61 -4.24 -10.18
C TRP A 109 -0.15 -2.96 -9.88
N ASP A 110 -1.28 -2.76 -10.54
CA ASP A 110 -2.00 -1.48 -10.60
C ASP A 110 -3.43 -1.56 -10.01
N GLU A 111 -3.69 -2.53 -9.13
CA GLU A 111 -5.04 -2.71 -8.58
C GLU A 111 -5.48 -1.51 -7.74
N MET A 112 -6.79 -1.23 -7.74
CA MET A 112 -7.43 -0.25 -6.87
C MET A 112 -8.88 -0.64 -6.60
N PRO A 113 -9.48 -0.20 -5.47
CA PRO A 113 -10.90 -0.39 -5.21
C PRO A 113 -11.75 0.26 -6.31
N ILE A 114 -12.64 -0.52 -6.92
CA ILE A 114 -13.57 -0.02 -7.93
C ILE A 114 -14.74 0.66 -7.20
N ARG A 115 -15.10 1.88 -7.60
CA ARG A 115 -16.35 2.50 -7.15
C ARG A 115 -17.51 1.75 -7.80
N GLU A 116 -18.43 1.22 -7.00
CA GLU A 116 -19.67 0.55 -7.49
C GLU A 116 -20.44 1.41 -8.51
N GLU A 117 -20.33 2.74 -8.42
CA GLU A 117 -20.95 3.71 -9.33
C GLU A 117 -20.44 3.63 -10.79
N LEU A 118 -19.34 2.89 -11.06
CA LEU A 118 -18.79 2.67 -12.40
C LEU A 118 -19.17 1.30 -13.01
N ILE A 119 -19.76 0.40 -12.23
CA ILE A 119 -20.13 -0.96 -12.69
C ILE A 119 -21.58 -1.00 -13.25
N LEU A 120 -22.38 0.06 -13.01
CA LEU A 120 -23.79 0.13 -13.39
C LEU A 120 -24.12 1.14 -14.51
N ASN A 121 -23.15 1.51 -15.34
CA ASN A 121 -23.38 2.33 -16.55
C ASN A 121 -23.01 1.59 -17.83
#